data_AF-A0A067GV87-F1
#
_entry.id   AF-A0A067GV87-F1
#
_cell.length_a   1.000
_cell.length_b   1.000
_cell.length_c   1.000
_cell.angle_alpha   90.00
_cell.angle_beta   90.00
_cell.angle_gamma   90.00
#
_symmetry.space_group_name_H-M   'P 1'
#
loop_
_entity.id
_entity.type
_entity.pdbx_description
1 polymer ?
#
loop_
_entity_poly.entity_id
_entity_poly.type
_entity_poly.pdbx_seq_one_letter_code
_entity_poly.pdbx_strand_id
1 'polypeptide(L)'
;MRSGVPNFCAVALALNDLGYKAVGIRLDSGDLAYLSCEARKFFRTIEKEFGVPDFEKMSITASNDLNEETLDALNKQGHEVDAFGIGTYLVTCYAQAALGCVFKLVEINKQPRIKLSEDVSKVSIPCKKRSYRLYGKEGYPLVDIMTGENEPPPKVGERILCRHPFNESKRAYVVPQKVEELLKCYWPGSSGGDYPMVFGDVQFLNKRREDLPTLKDTRERCIKQLEQMRPDHMRRLNPTPYKVSVSAKLYDFIHFLWLNEAPVGELQ
;
A
#
# COMPACT_ATOMS: atom_id res chain seq x y z
N MET A 1 -1.58 33.36 20.15
CA MET A 1 -2.87 33.75 20.76
C MET A 1 -3.09 35.25 20.92
N ARG A 2 -2.13 36.06 21.42
CA ARG A 2 -2.37 37.50 21.70
C ARG A 2 -2.41 38.45 20.49
N SER A 3 -2.09 37.98 19.29
CA SER A 3 -2.00 38.83 18.09
C SER A 3 -2.65 38.17 16.88
N GLY A 4 -2.11 37.05 16.39
CA GLY A 4 -2.60 36.41 15.16
C GLY A 4 -4.09 36.07 15.13
N VAL A 5 -4.62 35.41 16.17
CA VAL A 5 -6.03 35.02 16.25
C VAL A 5 -6.96 36.24 16.36
N PRO A 6 -6.72 37.22 17.26
CA PRO A 6 -7.49 38.47 17.28
C PRO A 6 -7.49 39.21 15.94
N ASN A 7 -6.33 39.36 15.30
CA ASN A 7 -6.22 40.05 14.01
C ASN A 7 -6.99 39.32 12.91
N PHE A 8 -6.90 37.99 12.88
CA PHE A 8 -7.71 37.17 11.98
C PHE A 8 -9.21 37.40 12.22
N CYS A 9 -9.67 37.41 13.47
CA CYS A 9 -11.09 37.60 13.77
C CYS A 9 -11.59 38.98 13.32
N ALA A 10 -10.81 40.04 13.56
CA ALA A 10 -11.16 41.38 13.11
C ALA A 10 -11.33 41.46 11.59
N VAL A 11 -10.39 40.88 10.83
CA VAL A 11 -10.47 40.83 9.37
C VAL A 11 -11.61 39.93 8.90
N ALA A 12 -11.83 38.78 9.54
CA ALA A 12 -12.89 37.85 9.20
C ALA A 12 -14.29 38.46 9.39
N LEU A 13 -14.49 39.23 10.46
CA LEU A 13 -15.74 39.97 10.70
C LEU A 13 -15.95 41.06 9.65
N ALA A 14 -14.92 41.86 9.34
CA ALA A 14 -15.02 42.89 8.30
C ALA A 14 -15.31 42.29 6.91
N LEU A 15 -14.72 41.13 6.59
CA LEU A 15 -15.02 40.39 5.36
C LEU A 15 -16.46 39.89 5.34
N ASN A 16 -16.99 39.41 6.47
CA ASN A 16 -18.37 38.97 6.59
C ASN A 16 -19.36 40.11 6.31
N ASP A 17 -19.09 41.32 6.80
CA ASP A 17 -19.92 42.51 6.51
C ASP A 17 -19.93 42.87 5.01
N LEU A 18 -18.88 42.50 4.28
CA LEU A 18 -18.77 42.66 2.83
C LEU A 18 -19.33 41.46 2.04
N GLY A 19 -19.89 40.45 2.73
CA GLY A 19 -20.46 39.25 2.11
C GLY A 19 -19.44 38.14 1.78
N TYR A 20 -18.20 38.24 2.29
CA TYR A 20 -17.17 37.21 2.13
C TYR A 20 -17.04 36.33 3.38
N LYS A 21 -16.77 35.03 3.18
CA LYS A 21 -16.56 34.08 4.28
C LYS A 21 -15.08 33.74 4.43
N ALA A 22 -14.51 34.05 5.60
CA ALA A 22 -13.16 33.58 5.95
C ALA A 22 -13.15 32.06 6.13
N VAL A 23 -12.04 31.42 5.75
CA VAL A 23 -11.93 29.95 5.72
C VAL A 23 -11.41 29.37 7.04
N GLY A 24 -10.38 30.00 7.62
CA GLY A 24 -9.71 29.44 8.79
C GLY A 24 -8.30 29.98 9.04
N ILE A 25 -7.61 29.34 9.98
CA ILE A 25 -6.26 29.68 10.41
C ILE A 25 -5.29 28.50 10.25
N ARG A 26 -3.99 28.81 10.27
CA ARG A 26 -2.91 27.82 10.35
C ARG A 26 -2.13 27.98 11.65
N LEU A 27 -1.88 26.86 12.32
CA LEU A 27 -0.99 26.75 13.47
C LEU A 27 0.27 25.99 13.05
N ASP A 28 1.45 26.60 13.17
CA ASP A 28 2.72 26.03 12.68
C ASP A 28 3.83 25.92 13.72
N SER A 29 3.53 26.20 14.98
CA SER A 29 4.50 26.14 16.08
C SER A 29 3.79 26.09 17.43
N GLY A 30 4.54 25.73 18.48
CA GLY A 30 4.05 25.60 19.85
C GLY A 30 3.24 24.32 20.12
N ASP A 31 2.53 24.30 21.25
CA ASP A 31 1.63 23.20 21.62
C ASP A 31 0.36 23.26 20.77
N LEU A 32 0.33 22.47 19.70
CA LEU A 32 -0.75 22.48 18.72
C LEU A 32 -2.09 22.04 19.32
N ALA A 33 -2.10 21.10 20.28
CA ALA A 33 -3.33 20.65 20.92
C ALA A 33 -3.94 21.81 21.72
N TYR A 34 -3.16 22.39 22.63
CA TYR A 34 -3.60 23.53 23.43
C TYR A 34 -4.02 24.72 22.56
N LEU A 35 -3.18 25.10 21.58
CA LEU A 35 -3.44 26.26 20.73
C LEU A 35 -4.68 26.09 19.86
N SER A 36 -4.95 24.88 19.36
CA SER A 36 -6.16 24.60 18.59
C SER A 36 -7.42 24.77 19.45
N CYS A 37 -7.39 24.25 20.68
CA CYS A 37 -8.50 24.38 21.63
C CYS A 37 -8.76 25.85 22.01
N GLU A 38 -7.71 26.61 22.29
CA GLU A 38 -7.84 28.04 22.61
C GLU A 38 -8.32 28.85 21.41
N ALA A 39 -7.88 28.54 20.18
CA ALA A 39 -8.38 29.17 18.97
C ALA A 39 -9.88 28.87 18.76
N ARG A 40 -10.31 27.61 18.93
CA ARG A 40 -11.72 27.23 18.82
C ARG A 40 -12.59 27.93 19.86
N LYS A 41 -12.13 28.03 21.12
CA LYS A 41 -12.82 28.81 22.16
C LYS A 41 -12.98 30.28 21.76
N PHE A 42 -11.95 30.88 21.17
CA PHE A 42 -12.01 32.25 20.68
C PHE A 42 -13.06 32.41 19.58
N PHE A 43 -13.10 31.48 18.63
CA PHE A 43 -14.10 31.48 17.54
C PHE A 43 -15.53 31.30 18.07
N ARG A 44 -15.76 30.41 19.05
CA ARG A 44 -17.04 30.26 19.75
C ARG A 44 -17.52 31.57 20.38
N THR A 45 -16.61 32.28 21.05
CA THR A 45 -16.94 33.57 21.67
C THR A 45 -17.29 34.61 20.60
N ILE A 46 -16.54 34.71 19.51
CA ILE A 46 -16.85 35.64 18.42
C ILE A 46 -18.20 35.35 17.78
N GLU A 47 -18.52 34.08 17.49
CA GLU A 47 -19.84 33.69 16.98
C GLU A 47 -20.96 34.16 17.90
N LYS A 48 -20.81 33.91 19.22
CA LYS A 48 -21.81 34.26 20.21
C LYS A 48 -22.00 35.77 20.38
N GLU A 49 -20.91 36.53 20.45
CA GLU A 49 -20.95 37.98 20.72
C GLU A 49 -21.36 38.79 19.48
N PHE A 50 -20.94 38.38 18.29
CA PHE A 50 -21.20 39.12 17.04
C PHE A 50 -22.30 38.49 16.19
N GLY A 51 -22.83 37.32 16.57
CA GLY A 51 -23.94 36.67 15.88
C GLY A 51 -23.60 36.19 14.47
N VAL A 52 -22.32 35.96 14.16
CA VAL A 52 -21.87 35.54 12.83
C VAL A 52 -21.92 34.01 12.73
N PRO A 53 -22.86 33.44 11.95
CA PRO A 53 -23.08 32.00 11.92
C PRO A 53 -21.87 31.26 11.33
N ASP A 54 -21.62 30.06 11.86
CA ASP A 54 -20.51 29.16 11.47
C ASP A 54 -19.10 29.70 11.74
N PHE A 55 -18.95 30.78 12.50
CA PHE A 55 -17.64 31.32 12.84
C PHE A 55 -16.84 30.35 13.73
N GLU A 56 -17.51 29.64 14.64
CA GLU A 56 -16.95 28.54 15.42
C GLU A 56 -16.34 27.46 14.53
N LYS A 57 -16.94 27.17 13.37
CA LYS A 57 -16.56 26.07 12.47
C LYS A 57 -15.43 26.43 11.50
N MET A 58 -14.81 27.61 11.64
CA MET A 58 -13.67 27.99 10.81
C MET A 58 -12.53 26.97 10.93
N SER A 59 -11.93 26.59 9.81
CA SER A 59 -10.94 25.52 9.77
C SER A 59 -9.70 25.87 10.58
N ILE A 60 -9.20 24.92 11.37
CA ILE A 60 -7.91 25.00 12.05
C ILE A 60 -6.98 23.97 11.40
N THR A 61 -6.00 24.45 10.64
CA THR A 61 -4.99 23.57 10.02
C THR A 61 -3.72 23.60 10.84
N ALA A 62 -3.19 22.44 11.22
CA ALA A 62 -1.91 22.34 11.92
C ALA A 62 -0.81 21.79 11.01
N SER A 63 0.38 22.37 11.07
CA SER A 63 1.54 21.90 10.31
C SER A 63 2.84 22.21 11.04
N ASN A 64 3.51 21.22 11.64
CA ASN A 64 4.84 21.39 12.22
C ASN A 64 5.45 20.02 12.56
N ASP A 65 6.47 19.57 11.82
CA ASP A 65 7.17 18.30 12.06
C ASP A 65 6.26 17.12 12.44
N LEU A 66 5.09 17.05 11.79
CA LEU A 66 4.08 16.05 12.07
C LEU A 66 4.52 14.69 11.53
N ASN A 67 4.30 13.66 12.32
CA ASN A 67 4.53 12.27 11.99
C ASN A 67 3.48 11.41 12.71
N GLU A 68 3.53 10.10 12.56
CA GLU A 68 2.53 9.19 13.11
C GLU A 68 2.47 9.22 14.65
N GLU A 69 3.61 9.37 15.31
CA GLU A 69 3.71 9.44 16.78
C GLU A 69 3.16 10.76 17.32
N THR A 70 3.49 11.88 16.69
CA THR A 70 2.99 13.19 17.11
C THR A 70 1.49 13.31 16.85
N LEU A 71 0.98 12.76 15.76
CA LEU A 71 -0.47 12.67 15.53
C LEU A 71 -1.17 11.82 16.59
N ASP A 72 -0.58 10.69 17.01
CA ASP A 72 -1.14 9.85 18.09
C ASP A 72 -1.17 10.60 19.43
N ALA A 73 -0.11 11.34 19.74
CA ALA A 73 -0.03 12.19 20.93
C ALA A 73 -1.08 13.30 20.92
N LEU A 74 -1.24 14.00 19.79
CA LEU A 74 -2.27 15.04 19.63
C LEU A 74 -3.68 14.46 19.86
N ASN A 75 -3.98 13.32 19.23
CA ASN A 75 -5.28 12.65 19.39
C ASN A 75 -5.56 12.28 20.86
N LYS A 76 -4.55 11.80 21.60
CA LYS A 76 -4.69 11.46 23.03
C LYS A 76 -4.89 12.67 23.93
N GLN A 77 -4.27 13.81 23.59
CA GLN A 77 -4.39 15.06 24.35
C GLN A 77 -5.76 15.72 24.15
N GLY A 78 -6.43 15.45 23.02
CA GLY A 78 -7.64 16.14 22.61
C GLY A 78 -7.32 17.48 21.96
N HIS A 79 -7.51 17.57 20.65
CA HIS A 79 -7.27 18.78 19.86
C HIS A 79 -8.53 19.19 19.09
N GLU A 80 -8.55 20.44 18.61
CA GLU A 80 -9.63 21.01 17.77
C GLU A 80 -9.13 21.29 16.34
N VAL A 81 -8.02 20.67 15.93
CA VAL A 81 -7.48 20.72 14.54
C VAL A 81 -8.35 19.93 13.57
N ASP A 82 -8.68 20.54 12.42
CA ASP A 82 -9.51 19.96 11.35
C ASP A 82 -8.68 19.33 10.22
N ALA A 83 -7.45 19.82 10.02
CA ALA A 83 -6.58 19.37 8.94
C ALA A 83 -5.10 19.37 9.35
N PHE A 84 -4.34 18.40 8.86
CA PHE A 84 -2.91 18.28 9.12
C PHE A 84 -2.10 18.46 7.84
N GLY A 85 -1.16 19.40 7.85
CA GLY A 85 -0.15 19.58 6.81
C GLY A 85 1.12 18.82 7.18
N ILE A 86 1.36 17.68 6.53
CA ILE A 86 2.52 16.83 6.77
C ILE A 86 3.51 16.96 5.61
N GLY A 87 4.69 17.51 5.89
CA GLY A 87 5.74 17.72 4.90
C GLY A 87 6.82 16.64 4.96
N THR A 88 7.96 16.99 5.57
CA THR A 88 9.22 16.21 5.56
C THR A 88 9.02 14.72 5.82
N TYR A 89 8.34 14.35 6.91
CA TYR A 89 8.17 12.94 7.30
C TYR A 89 7.44 12.09 6.25
N LEU A 90 6.41 12.66 5.60
CA LEU A 90 5.62 11.96 4.60
C LEU A 90 6.35 11.87 3.26
N VAL A 91 6.89 12.98 2.75
CA VAL A 91 7.47 13.03 1.40
C VAL A 91 8.82 12.31 1.31
N THR A 92 9.56 12.22 2.41
CA THR A 92 10.86 11.55 2.45
C THR A 92 10.78 10.09 2.92
N CYS A 93 9.60 9.64 3.35
CA CYS A 93 9.43 8.36 4.06
C CYS A 93 10.46 8.24 5.21
N TYR A 94 10.56 9.26 6.06
CA TYR A 94 11.72 9.49 6.94
C TYR A 94 12.18 8.25 7.75
N ALA A 95 11.23 7.45 8.27
CA ALA A 95 11.54 6.24 9.02
C ALA A 95 12.20 5.14 8.17
N GLN A 96 11.88 5.08 6.87
CA GLN A 96 12.44 4.13 5.92
C GLN A 96 12.40 4.72 4.49
N ALA A 97 13.43 5.49 4.14
CA ALA A 97 13.49 6.22 2.86
C ALA A 97 13.59 5.32 1.60
N ALA A 98 13.78 4.01 1.76
CA ALA A 98 13.88 3.05 0.68
C ALA A 98 13.10 1.76 0.94
N LEU A 99 12.35 1.28 -0.05
CA LEU A 99 11.56 0.04 0.05
C LEU A 99 12.40 -1.23 -0.16
N GLY A 100 13.54 -1.15 -0.86
CA GLY A 100 14.39 -2.31 -1.14
C GLY A 100 13.91 -3.19 -2.31
N CYS A 101 13.18 -2.63 -3.28
CA CYS A 101 12.76 -3.36 -4.47
C CYS A 101 13.96 -3.83 -5.31
N VAL A 102 13.86 -5.03 -5.89
CA VAL A 102 14.91 -5.61 -6.74
C VAL A 102 14.34 -6.11 -8.07
N PHE A 103 15.16 -6.02 -9.11
CA PHE A 103 14.90 -6.69 -10.39
C PHE A 103 15.81 -7.91 -10.50
N LYS A 104 15.24 -9.08 -10.85
CA LYS A 104 15.96 -10.34 -10.99
C LYS A 104 15.48 -11.08 -12.24
N LEU A 105 16.44 -11.58 -13.02
CA LEU A 105 16.17 -12.51 -14.11
C LEU A 105 15.73 -13.86 -13.52
N VAL A 106 14.55 -14.34 -13.90
CA VAL A 106 13.99 -15.61 -13.42
C VAL A 106 13.92 -16.67 -14.51
N GLU A 107 14.05 -16.27 -15.78
CA GLU A 107 13.98 -17.15 -16.94
C GLU A 107 14.63 -16.48 -18.16
N ILE A 108 15.39 -17.25 -18.95
CA ILE A 108 15.94 -16.81 -20.24
C ILE A 108 15.85 -17.96 -21.23
N ASN A 109 15.38 -17.71 -22.46
CA ASN A 109 15.20 -18.75 -23.48
C ASN A 109 14.40 -19.97 -22.97
N LYS A 110 13.34 -19.73 -22.19
CA LYS A 110 12.53 -20.76 -21.51
C LYS A 110 13.30 -21.64 -20.50
N GLN A 111 14.53 -21.26 -20.15
CA GLN A 111 15.33 -21.91 -19.13
C GLN A 111 15.24 -21.12 -17.82
N PRO A 112 14.70 -21.72 -16.74
CA PRO A 112 14.60 -21.07 -15.44
C PRO A 112 15.98 -20.70 -14.88
N ARG A 113 16.02 -19.60 -14.12
CA ARG A 113 17.23 -19.10 -13.44
C ARG A 113 16.95 -18.90 -11.96
N ILE A 114 17.86 -19.40 -11.13
CA ILE A 114 17.88 -19.17 -9.69
C ILE A 114 19.22 -18.53 -9.33
N LYS A 115 19.18 -17.50 -8.49
CA LYS A 115 20.35 -16.97 -7.80
C LYS A 115 20.37 -17.59 -6.41
N LEU A 116 21.42 -18.37 -6.13
CA LEU A 116 21.71 -18.85 -4.79
C LEU A 116 22.48 -17.78 -4.00
N SER A 117 22.29 -17.81 -2.68
CA SER A 117 22.91 -16.90 -1.73
C SER A 117 23.01 -17.62 -0.40
N GLU A 118 24.05 -17.32 0.39
CA GLU A 118 24.17 -17.85 1.77
C GLU A 118 22.98 -17.42 2.63
N ASP A 119 22.53 -16.18 2.43
CA ASP A 119 21.27 -15.68 2.97
C ASP A 119 20.07 -16.20 2.14
N VAL A 120 19.30 -17.10 2.75
CA VAL A 120 18.09 -17.71 2.18
C VAL A 120 17.07 -16.66 1.73
N SER A 121 17.01 -15.50 2.39
CA SER A 121 16.08 -14.42 2.01
C SER A 121 16.43 -13.77 0.66
N LYS A 122 17.66 -13.96 0.19
CA LYS A 122 18.16 -13.43 -1.10
C LYS A 122 18.10 -14.45 -2.23
N VAL A 123 17.62 -15.67 -1.96
CA VAL A 123 17.40 -16.68 -2.98
C VAL A 123 16.20 -16.27 -3.85
N SER A 124 16.40 -16.23 -5.17
CA SER A 124 15.35 -15.83 -6.10
C SER A 124 14.42 -17.00 -6.41
N ILE A 125 13.11 -16.76 -6.51
CA ILE A 125 12.16 -17.77 -7.00
C ILE A 125 12.27 -17.85 -8.54
N PRO A 126 12.60 -19.01 -9.14
CA PRO A 126 12.86 -19.16 -10.56
C PRO A 126 11.58 -19.10 -11.40
N CYS A 127 11.75 -19.20 -12.73
CA CYS A 127 10.74 -19.27 -13.80
C CYS A 127 9.76 -18.10 -13.90
N LYS A 128 9.04 -18.02 -15.02
CA LYS A 128 7.90 -17.10 -15.16
C LYS A 128 6.72 -17.56 -14.29
N LYS A 129 6.12 -16.61 -13.57
CA LYS A 129 5.13 -16.87 -12.51
C LYS A 129 3.85 -16.09 -12.71
N ARG A 130 2.76 -16.62 -12.13
CA ARG A 130 1.50 -15.92 -11.91
C ARG A 130 1.27 -15.82 -10.40
N SER A 131 0.61 -14.74 -9.96
CA SER A 131 0.35 -14.49 -8.54
C SER A 131 -1.14 -14.29 -8.32
N TYR A 132 -1.66 -14.93 -7.27
CA TYR A 132 -3.07 -14.89 -6.93
C TYR A 132 -3.26 -14.58 -5.46
N ARG A 133 -4.31 -13.84 -5.14
CA ARG A 133 -4.79 -13.63 -3.78
C ARG A 133 -5.96 -14.56 -3.50
N LEU A 134 -5.84 -15.34 -2.44
CA LEU A 134 -6.86 -16.29 -1.99
C LEU A 134 -7.66 -15.69 -0.84
N TYR A 135 -8.98 -15.65 -0.97
CA TYR A 135 -9.87 -15.10 0.03
C TYR A 135 -10.60 -16.20 0.82
N GLY A 136 -10.79 -15.97 2.11
CA GLY A 136 -11.51 -16.87 3.00
C GLY A 136 -13.03 -16.70 2.95
N LYS A 137 -13.74 -17.49 3.77
CA LYS A 137 -15.21 -17.38 3.94
C LYS A 137 -15.66 -16.03 4.47
N GLU A 138 -14.83 -15.41 5.31
CA GLU A 138 -15.07 -14.10 5.92
C GLU A 138 -14.78 -12.93 4.96
N GLY A 139 -14.39 -13.21 3.71
CA GLY A 139 -14.26 -12.19 2.66
C GLY A 139 -12.93 -11.42 2.63
N TYR A 140 -12.03 -11.64 3.59
CA TYR A 140 -10.69 -11.04 3.60
C TYR A 140 -9.61 -11.92 2.94
N PRO A 141 -8.49 -11.33 2.49
CA PRO A 141 -7.33 -12.05 1.96
C PRO A 141 -6.64 -12.95 3.01
N LEU A 142 -6.39 -14.22 2.67
CA LEU A 142 -5.72 -15.19 3.54
C LEU A 142 -4.22 -15.33 3.23
N VAL A 143 -3.88 -15.36 1.95
CA VAL A 143 -2.55 -15.64 1.42
C VAL A 143 -2.46 -15.18 -0.03
N ASP A 144 -1.31 -14.63 -0.40
CA ASP A 144 -0.94 -14.47 -1.82
C ASP A 144 -0.07 -15.67 -2.22
N ILE A 145 -0.47 -16.37 -3.29
CA ILE A 145 0.20 -17.57 -3.79
C ILE A 145 0.78 -17.32 -5.19
N MET A 146 2.04 -17.68 -5.37
CA MET A 146 2.71 -17.75 -6.67
C MET A 146 2.63 -19.16 -7.25
N THR A 147 2.33 -19.24 -8.54
CA THR A 147 2.39 -20.48 -9.34
C THR A 147 3.33 -20.26 -10.53
N GLY A 148 3.89 -21.33 -11.08
CA GLY A 148 4.50 -21.28 -12.40
C GLY A 148 3.46 -20.89 -13.46
N GLU A 149 3.91 -20.31 -14.58
CA GLU A 149 3.02 -19.85 -15.66
C GLU A 149 2.20 -20.98 -16.29
N ASN A 150 2.78 -22.19 -16.38
CA ASN A 150 2.14 -23.37 -16.98
C ASN A 150 1.23 -24.13 -15.99
N GLU A 151 1.10 -23.67 -14.74
CA GLU A 151 0.20 -24.27 -13.77
C GLU A 151 -1.25 -23.76 -13.97
N PRO A 152 -2.26 -24.62 -13.77
CA PRO A 152 -3.64 -24.16 -13.77
C PRO A 152 -3.84 -23.13 -12.64
N PRO A 153 -4.64 -22.07 -12.86
CA PRO A 153 -4.94 -21.11 -11.81
C PRO A 153 -5.66 -21.80 -10.64
N PRO A 154 -5.45 -21.36 -9.39
CA PRO A 154 -6.26 -21.80 -8.26
C PRO A 154 -7.75 -21.55 -8.53
N LYS A 155 -8.61 -22.49 -8.12
CA LYS A 155 -10.06 -22.39 -8.32
C LYS A 155 -10.80 -22.24 -7.00
N VAL A 156 -11.92 -21.53 -7.06
CA VAL A 156 -12.84 -21.39 -5.93
C VAL A 156 -13.36 -22.76 -5.51
N GLY A 157 -13.40 -23.03 -4.20
CA GLY A 157 -13.86 -24.31 -3.65
C GLY A 157 -12.87 -25.47 -3.75
N GLU A 158 -11.76 -25.32 -4.49
CA GLU A 158 -10.74 -26.36 -4.60
C GLU A 158 -9.63 -26.17 -3.57
N ARG A 159 -9.32 -27.24 -2.82
CA ARG A 159 -8.28 -27.21 -1.79
C ARG A 159 -6.89 -27.11 -2.42
N ILE A 160 -6.11 -26.11 -2.02
CA ILE A 160 -4.73 -25.90 -2.47
C ILE A 160 -3.76 -25.85 -1.29
N LEU A 161 -2.60 -26.49 -1.44
CA LEU A 161 -1.50 -26.41 -0.47
C LEU A 161 -0.65 -25.17 -0.75
N CYS A 162 -0.63 -24.24 0.20
CA CYS A 162 0.20 -23.04 0.18
C CYS A 162 1.45 -23.29 1.03
N ARG A 163 2.65 -23.20 0.43
CA ARG A 163 3.92 -23.42 1.13
C ARG A 163 4.73 -22.13 1.15
N HIS A 164 5.34 -21.80 2.28
CA HIS A 164 6.38 -20.78 2.29
C HIS A 164 7.57 -21.29 1.42
N PRO A 165 8.14 -20.45 0.54
CA PRO A 165 9.14 -20.91 -0.44
C PRO A 165 10.41 -21.50 0.19
N PHE A 166 10.77 -21.04 1.40
CA PHE A 166 12.04 -21.40 2.06
C PHE A 166 11.93 -21.84 3.52
N ASN A 167 10.71 -22.03 4.03
CA ASN A 167 10.51 -22.47 5.42
C ASN A 167 9.47 -23.58 5.43
N GLU A 168 9.96 -24.81 5.52
CA GLU A 168 9.15 -26.01 5.31
C GLU A 168 8.02 -26.19 6.33
N SER A 169 8.25 -25.71 7.56
CA SER A 169 7.27 -25.75 8.65
C SER A 169 6.08 -24.81 8.40
N LYS A 170 6.25 -23.76 7.58
CA LYS A 170 5.22 -22.77 7.27
C LYS A 170 4.45 -23.20 6.02
N ARG A 171 3.39 -23.98 6.24
CA ARG A 171 2.49 -24.47 5.19
C ARG A 171 1.05 -24.57 5.68
N ALA A 172 0.10 -24.37 4.78
CA ALA A 172 -1.33 -24.45 5.10
C ALA A 172 -2.15 -24.89 3.88
N TYR A 173 -3.24 -25.62 4.12
CA TYR A 173 -4.27 -25.81 3.11
C TYR A 173 -5.25 -24.64 3.13
N VAL A 174 -5.65 -24.19 1.94
CA VAL A 174 -6.65 -23.14 1.76
C VAL A 174 -7.72 -23.66 0.81
N VAL A 175 -8.99 -23.39 1.13
CA VAL A 175 -10.14 -23.60 0.23
C VAL A 175 -10.71 -22.21 -0.07
N PRO A 176 -10.26 -21.55 -1.16
CA PRO A 176 -10.58 -20.16 -1.41
C PRO A 176 -12.07 -20.01 -1.77
N GLN A 177 -12.71 -18.97 -1.25
CA GLN A 177 -14.06 -18.57 -1.65
C GLN A 177 -14.05 -17.55 -2.81
N LYS A 178 -12.91 -16.88 -2.99
CA LYS A 178 -12.62 -16.03 -4.12
C LYS A 178 -11.13 -16.13 -4.44
N VAL A 179 -10.81 -16.09 -5.72
CA VAL A 179 -9.45 -16.06 -6.25
C VAL A 179 -9.31 -14.80 -7.11
N GLU A 180 -8.29 -13.99 -6.85
CA GLU A 180 -7.98 -12.79 -7.63
C GLU A 180 -6.57 -12.90 -8.20
N GLU A 181 -6.43 -12.77 -9.51
CA GLU A 181 -5.11 -12.66 -10.15
C GLU A 181 -4.55 -11.23 -9.95
N LEU A 182 -3.32 -11.15 -9.44
CA LEU A 182 -2.70 -9.89 -9.00
C LEU A 182 -1.97 -9.15 -10.11
N LEU A 183 -1.37 -9.89 -11.05
CA LEU A 183 -0.56 -9.32 -12.13
C LEU A 183 -1.42 -9.16 -13.39
N LYS A 184 -1.58 -7.92 -13.85
CA LYS A 184 -2.26 -7.59 -15.11
C LYS A 184 -1.24 -7.15 -16.16
N CYS A 185 -1.46 -7.54 -17.41
CA CYS A 185 -0.62 -7.16 -18.53
C CYS A 185 -1.04 -5.78 -19.08
N TYR A 186 -0.30 -4.72 -18.75
CA TYR A 186 -0.50 -3.37 -19.30
C TYR A 186 0.31 -3.10 -20.57
N TRP A 187 1.34 -3.91 -20.81
CA TRP A 187 2.20 -3.83 -21.98
C TRP A 187 2.69 -5.24 -22.31
N PRO A 188 2.25 -5.84 -23.43
CA PRO A 188 2.69 -7.17 -23.83
C PRO A 188 4.12 -7.20 -24.39
N GLY A 189 4.75 -6.04 -24.58
CA GLY A 189 6.05 -5.91 -25.25
C GLY A 189 5.92 -5.80 -26.77
N SER A 190 6.99 -5.33 -27.41
CA SER A 190 7.10 -5.25 -28.88
C SER A 190 7.70 -6.52 -29.50
N SER A 191 7.92 -7.57 -28.72
CA SER A 191 8.45 -8.86 -29.20
C SER A 191 7.40 -9.70 -29.94
N GLY A 192 6.16 -9.23 -30.01
CA GLY A 192 5.26 -9.41 -31.15
C GLY A 192 4.88 -8.00 -31.62
N GLY A 193 5.73 -7.39 -32.43
CA GLY A 193 5.51 -6.02 -32.88
C GLY A 193 4.24 -5.90 -33.72
N ASP A 194 3.78 -4.67 -33.90
CA ASP A 194 2.86 -4.25 -34.97
C ASP A 194 3.48 -4.41 -36.39
N TYR A 195 4.47 -5.30 -36.53
CA TYR A 195 5.00 -5.81 -37.78
C TYR A 195 4.73 -7.32 -37.86
N PRO A 196 4.17 -7.83 -38.97
CA PRO A 196 3.92 -9.25 -39.13
C PRO A 196 5.25 -10.01 -39.17
N MET A 197 5.67 -10.58 -38.03
CA MET A 197 6.72 -11.59 -38.01
C MET A 197 6.05 -12.95 -38.15
N VAL A 198 5.95 -13.42 -39.40
CA VAL A 198 5.60 -14.80 -39.74
C VAL A 198 6.80 -15.68 -39.40
N PHE A 199 6.76 -16.36 -38.25
CA PHE A 199 7.55 -17.56 -38.00
C PHE A 199 6.57 -18.72 -37.74
N GLY A 200 6.10 -19.33 -38.83
CA GLY A 200 5.16 -20.46 -38.80
C GLY A 200 3.71 -20.11 -38.42
N ASP A 201 2.86 -21.14 -38.32
CA ASP A 201 1.39 -21.08 -38.16
C ASP A 201 0.89 -20.64 -36.76
N VAL A 202 1.63 -19.77 -36.06
CA VAL A 202 1.22 -19.33 -34.71
C VAL A 202 0.90 -17.84 -34.72
N GLN A 203 -0.39 -17.51 -34.88
CA GLN A 203 -0.92 -16.18 -34.62
C GLN A 203 -0.67 -15.80 -33.15
N PHE A 204 0.22 -14.84 -32.90
CA PHE A 204 0.25 -14.14 -31.63
C PHE A 204 -1.01 -13.27 -31.55
N LEU A 205 -2.01 -13.76 -30.82
CA LEU A 205 -3.23 -13.02 -30.52
C LEU A 205 -2.86 -11.63 -30.00
N ASN A 206 -3.31 -10.61 -30.73
CA ASN A 206 -3.18 -9.19 -30.45
C ASN A 206 -3.76 -8.90 -29.04
N LYS A 207 -2.94 -9.05 -28.00
CA LYS A 207 -3.40 -8.93 -26.62
C LYS A 207 -3.61 -7.45 -26.35
N ARG A 208 -4.87 -7.02 -26.40
CA ARG A 208 -5.25 -5.61 -26.22
C ARG A 208 -4.61 -5.07 -24.94
N ARG A 209 -3.95 -3.92 -25.10
CA ARG A 209 -3.39 -3.14 -24.01
C ARG A 209 -4.53 -2.77 -23.05
N GLU A 210 -4.35 -3.03 -21.75
CA GLU A 210 -5.29 -2.53 -20.73
C GLU A 210 -5.08 -1.03 -20.52
N ASP A 211 -6.17 -0.29 -20.36
CA ASP A 211 -6.10 1.13 -20.02
C ASP A 211 -5.62 1.32 -18.58
N LEU A 212 -4.83 2.37 -18.35
CA LEU A 212 -4.41 2.73 -17.00
C LEU A 212 -5.64 3.22 -16.20
N PRO A 213 -5.83 2.74 -14.96
CA PRO A 213 -6.93 3.21 -14.12
C PRO A 213 -6.76 4.70 -13.79
N THR A 214 -7.87 5.38 -13.53
CA THR A 214 -7.80 6.78 -13.11
C THR A 214 -7.23 6.89 -11.69
N LEU A 215 -6.82 8.10 -11.29
CA LEU A 215 -6.39 8.36 -9.89
C LEU A 215 -7.52 8.08 -8.89
N LYS A 216 -8.77 8.36 -9.27
CA LYS A 216 -9.95 8.09 -8.44
C LYS A 216 -10.13 6.59 -8.23
N ASP A 217 -10.10 5.80 -9.31
CA ASP A 217 -10.25 4.34 -9.23
C ASP A 217 -9.11 3.72 -8.42
N THR A 218 -7.89 4.22 -8.58
CA THR A 218 -6.71 3.76 -7.84
C THR A 218 -6.84 4.05 -6.35
N ARG A 219 -7.32 5.25 -5.98
CA ARG A 219 -7.60 5.64 -4.59
C ARG A 219 -8.70 4.79 -3.98
N GLU A 220 -9.83 4.64 -4.66
CA GLU A 220 -10.97 3.84 -4.20
C GLU A 220 -10.57 2.38 -4.02
N ARG A 221 -9.79 1.83 -4.96
CA ARG A 221 -9.22 0.48 -4.82
C ARG A 221 -8.33 0.38 -3.58
N CYS A 222 -7.45 1.34 -3.33
CA CYS A 222 -6.58 1.33 -2.16
C CYS A 222 -7.38 1.31 -0.86
N ILE A 223 -8.33 2.24 -0.71
CA ILE A 223 -9.20 2.33 0.48
C ILE A 223 -9.97 1.02 0.69
N LYS A 224 -10.62 0.52 -0.36
CA LYS A 224 -11.36 -0.75 -0.30
C LYS A 224 -10.47 -1.94 0.10
N GLN A 225 -9.24 -2.00 -0.39
CA GLN A 225 -8.30 -3.07 -0.02
C GLN A 225 -7.89 -2.94 1.46
N LEU A 226 -7.63 -1.73 1.96
CA LEU A 226 -7.32 -1.51 3.38
C LEU A 226 -8.48 -1.95 4.29
N GLU A 227 -9.72 -1.63 3.91
CA GLU A 227 -10.93 -2.03 4.64
C GLU A 227 -11.18 -3.55 4.61
N GLN A 228 -10.79 -4.21 3.52
CA GLN A 228 -10.92 -5.66 3.36
C GLN A 228 -9.84 -6.46 4.08
N MET A 229 -8.74 -5.83 4.50
CA MET A 229 -7.67 -6.51 5.21
C MET A 229 -8.06 -6.82 6.64
N ARG A 230 -7.63 -7.98 7.14
CA ARG A 230 -7.85 -8.36 8.53
C ARG A 230 -7.15 -7.36 9.47
N PRO A 231 -7.79 -6.88 10.56
CA PRO A 231 -7.24 -5.79 11.39
C PRO A 231 -5.85 -6.03 11.99
N ASP A 232 -5.47 -7.28 12.23
CA ASP A 232 -4.16 -7.64 12.78
C ASP A 232 -3.00 -7.44 11.79
N HIS A 233 -3.27 -7.40 10.48
CA HIS A 233 -2.29 -6.99 9.46
C HIS A 233 -2.16 -5.47 9.39
N MET A 234 -3.18 -4.73 9.83
CA MET A 234 -3.29 -3.27 9.70
C MET A 234 -2.90 -2.51 10.96
N ARG A 235 -2.72 -3.20 12.10
CA ARG A 235 -2.29 -2.56 13.35
C ARG A 235 -0.87 -2.01 13.21
N ARG A 236 -0.63 -0.85 13.82
CA ARG A 236 0.68 -0.18 13.78
C ARG A 236 1.77 -0.95 14.50
N LEU A 237 1.45 -1.44 15.71
CA LEU A 237 2.41 -2.13 16.55
C LEU A 237 2.36 -3.64 16.32
N ASN A 238 3.51 -4.22 15.95
CA ASN A 238 3.69 -5.65 15.74
C ASN A 238 2.62 -6.29 14.83
N PRO A 239 2.39 -5.78 13.60
CA PRO A 239 1.42 -6.37 12.69
C PRO A 239 1.71 -7.85 12.44
N THR A 240 0.68 -8.67 12.34
CA THR A 240 0.84 -10.08 11.93
C THR A 240 1.40 -10.09 10.50
N PRO A 241 2.49 -10.83 10.21
CA PRO A 241 3.01 -10.93 8.86
C PRO A 241 1.97 -11.53 7.90
N TYR A 242 1.76 -10.89 6.75
CA TYR A 242 0.90 -11.43 5.70
C TYR A 242 1.57 -12.61 5.01
N LYS A 243 0.80 -13.65 4.67
CA LYS A 243 1.35 -14.88 4.10
C LYS A 243 1.57 -14.71 2.61
N VAL A 244 2.81 -14.94 2.17
CA VAL A 244 3.17 -15.10 0.76
C VAL A 244 3.69 -16.52 0.58
N SER A 245 3.15 -17.24 -0.39
CA SER A 245 3.40 -18.67 -0.59
C SER A 245 3.63 -19.01 -2.06
N VAL A 246 4.08 -20.23 -2.31
CA VAL A 246 4.18 -20.86 -3.62
C VAL A 246 3.29 -22.11 -3.67
N SER A 247 2.88 -22.52 -4.87
CA SER A 247 2.23 -23.81 -5.09
C SER A 247 3.15 -24.97 -4.71
N ALA A 248 2.57 -26.16 -4.49
CA ALA A 248 3.36 -27.36 -4.24
C ALA A 248 4.33 -27.66 -5.39
N LYS A 249 3.87 -27.57 -6.65
CA LYS A 249 4.73 -27.80 -7.82
C LYS A 249 5.88 -26.80 -7.91
N LEU A 250 5.60 -25.51 -7.71
CA LEU A 250 6.64 -24.48 -7.73
C LEU A 250 7.61 -24.64 -6.55
N TYR A 251 7.12 -25.02 -5.37
CA TYR A 251 7.97 -25.35 -4.22
C TYR A 251 8.96 -26.48 -4.57
N ASP A 252 8.45 -27.60 -5.08
CA ASP A 252 9.27 -28.77 -5.38
C ASP A 252 10.28 -28.42 -6.50
N PHE A 253 9.87 -27.59 -7.47
CA PHE A 253 10.75 -27.09 -8.53
C PHE A 253 11.86 -26.16 -8.01
N ILE A 254 11.57 -25.27 -7.05
CA ILE A 254 12.59 -24.43 -6.40
C ILE A 254 13.66 -25.31 -5.75
N HIS A 255 13.25 -26.33 -4.99
CA HIS A 255 14.18 -27.18 -4.25
C HIS A 255 14.99 -28.09 -5.19
N PHE A 256 14.35 -28.62 -6.24
CA PHE A 256 15.05 -29.34 -7.30
C PHE A 256 16.13 -28.48 -7.96
N LEU A 257 15.79 -27.25 -8.36
CA LEU A 257 16.74 -26.37 -9.03
C LEU A 257 17.85 -25.90 -8.07
N TRP A 258 17.53 -25.66 -6.80
CA TRP A 258 18.52 -25.36 -5.77
C TRP A 258 19.56 -26.49 -5.69
N LEU A 259 19.12 -27.74 -5.49
CA LEU A 259 20.02 -28.87 -5.31
C LEU A 259 20.94 -29.09 -6.52
N ASN A 260 20.46 -28.81 -7.73
CA ASN A 260 21.26 -28.93 -8.94
C ASN A 260 22.30 -27.81 -9.12
N GLU A 261 22.01 -26.61 -8.63
CA GLU A 261 22.87 -25.42 -8.83
C GLU A 261 23.76 -25.14 -7.60
N ALA A 262 23.48 -25.77 -6.46
CA ALA A 262 24.29 -25.61 -5.26
C ALA A 262 25.68 -26.20 -5.48
N PRO A 263 26.76 -25.43 -5.21
CA PRO A 263 28.11 -25.94 -5.36
C PRO A 263 28.35 -27.12 -4.42
N VAL A 264 28.86 -28.22 -4.96
CA VAL A 264 29.30 -29.37 -4.17
C VAL A 264 30.74 -29.12 -3.77
N GLY A 265 30.99 -28.98 -2.47
CA GLY A 265 32.35 -28.86 -1.95
C GLY A 265 33.05 -30.23 -1.93
N GLU A 266 34.31 -30.28 -2.33
CA GLU A 266 35.19 -31.41 -2.04
C GLU A 266 35.85 -31.17 -0.68
N LEU A 267 35.75 -32.15 0.22
CA LEU A 267 36.46 -32.12 1.51
C LEU A 267 37.82 -32.78 1.32
N GLN A 268 38.90 -32.07 1.67
CA GLN A 268 40.27 -32.60 1.76
C GLN A 268 40.60 -33.00 3.19
#